data_AF-A0A2G2Z9Y5-F1
#
_entry.id   AF-A0A2G2Z9Y5-F1
#
_cell.length_a   1.000
_cell.length_b   1.000
_cell.length_c   1.000
_cell.angle_alpha   90.00
_cell.angle_beta   90.00
_cell.angle_gamma   90.00
#
_symmetry.space_group_name_H-M   'P 1'
#
loop_
_entity.id
_entity.type
_entity.pdbx_description
1 polymer ?
#
loop_
_entity_poly.entity_id
_entity_poly.type
_entity_poly.pdbx_seq_one_letter_code
_entity_poly.pdbx_strand_id
1 'polypeptide(L)'
;MCQLSGIDEDNLSNFLHEIEAVKVGDIEEITNLLIDLQNLNEEAKMTHGPNVLRGLKDQMDSDMISILRKSKNVKAKLEALDKSNVANLNY
;
A
#
# COMPACT_ATOMS: atom_id res chain seq x y z
N MET A 1 24.20 21.40 20.66
CA MET A 1 23.40 20.38 19.96
C MET A 1 22.24 20.04 20.87
N CYS A 2 21.00 20.22 20.41
CA CYS A 2 19.84 19.75 21.16
C CYS A 2 19.83 18.22 21.09
N GLN A 3 19.97 17.56 22.24
CA GLN A 3 19.69 16.13 22.36
C GLN A 3 18.17 15.96 22.50
N LEU A 4 17.60 15.04 21.74
CA LEU A 4 16.22 14.58 21.92
C LEU A 4 16.12 13.86 23.27
N SER A 5 14.97 13.93 23.93
CA SER A 5 14.77 13.12 25.14
C SER A 5 14.64 11.64 24.74
N GLY A 6 14.95 10.71 25.65
CA GLY A 6 14.85 9.27 25.35
C GLY A 6 13.45 8.84 24.89
N ILE A 7 12.39 9.53 25.35
CA ILE A 7 11.01 9.29 24.93
C ILE A 7 10.80 9.74 23.47
N ASP A 8 11.42 10.84 23.07
CA ASP A 8 11.34 11.35 21.68
C ASP A 8 12.09 10.45 20.71
N GLU A 9 13.23 9.88 21.13
CA GLU A 9 13.97 8.89 20.34
C GLU A 9 13.17 7.60 20.12
N ASP A 10 12.53 7.07 21.16
CA ASP A 10 11.67 5.88 21.07
C ASP A 10 10.45 6.13 20.17
N ASN A 11 9.80 7.29 20.33
CA ASN A 11 8.66 7.68 19.50
C ASN A 11 9.04 7.81 18.02
N LEU A 12 10.19 8.42 17.73
CA LEU A 12 10.70 8.55 16.37
C LEU A 12 11.04 7.17 15.77
N SER A 13 11.66 6.29 16.54
CA SER A 13 12.01 4.93 16.12
C SER A 13 10.76 4.12 15.74
N ASN A 14 9.71 4.18 16.57
CA ASN A 14 8.44 3.52 16.30
C ASN A 14 7.75 4.09 15.05
N PHE A 15 7.73 5.41 14.89
CA PHE A 15 7.17 6.07 13.70
C PHE A 15 7.87 5.62 12.41
N LEU A 16 9.21 5.56 12.42
CA LEU A 16 9.98 5.09 11.28
C LEU A 16 9.72 3.61 10.96
N HIS A 17 9.60 2.78 12.00
CA HIS A 17 9.27 1.36 11.83
C HIS A 17 7.89 1.16 11.19
N GLU A 18 6.88 1.90 11.64
CA GLU A 18 5.54 1.84 11.07
C GLU A 18 5.50 2.34 9.61
N ILE A 19 6.27 3.39 9.27
CA ILE A 19 6.45 3.83 7.88
C ILE A 19 7.08 2.73 7.02
N GLU A 20 8.14 2.10 7.50
CA GLU A 20 8.82 1.00 6.80
C GLU A 20 7.84 -0.16 6.56
N ALA A 21 7.04 -0.51 7.56
CA ALA A 21 6.02 -1.55 7.46
C ALA A 21 4.95 -1.23 6.41
N VAL A 22 4.48 0.03 6.32
CA VAL A 22 3.54 0.47 5.27
C VAL A 22 4.19 0.36 3.89
N LYS A 23 5.45 0.77 3.77
CA LYS A 23 6.18 0.79 2.50
C LYS A 23 6.45 -0.62 1.96
N VAL A 24 7.05 -1.49 2.79
CA VAL A 24 7.46 -2.84 2.38
C VAL A 24 6.26 -3.80 2.37
N GLY A 25 5.30 -3.63 3.28
CA GLY A 25 4.14 -4.52 3.35
C GLY A 25 3.08 -4.17 2.33
N ASP A 26 2.48 -2.99 2.46
CA ASP A 26 1.25 -2.67 1.73
C ASP A 26 1.53 -2.06 0.35
N ILE A 27 2.50 -1.13 0.24
CA ILE A 27 2.78 -0.42 -1.02
C ILE A 27 3.46 -1.34 -2.04
N GLU A 28 4.39 -2.19 -1.61
CA GLU A 28 5.02 -3.18 -2.49
C GLU A 28 3.98 -4.17 -3.03
N GLU A 29 3.06 -4.66 -2.19
CA GLU A 29 2.01 -5.58 -2.62
C GLU A 29 1.02 -4.92 -3.60
N ILE A 30 0.66 -3.65 -3.38
CA ILE A 30 -0.13 -2.86 -4.35
C ILE A 30 0.62 -2.76 -5.69
N THR A 31 1.94 -2.54 -5.65
CA THR A 31 2.77 -2.41 -6.86
C THR A 31 2.78 -3.72 -7.64
N ASN A 32 2.94 -4.86 -6.96
CA ASN A 32 2.90 -6.18 -7.59
C ASN A 32 1.53 -6.46 -8.24
N LEU A 33 0.44 -6.18 -7.53
CA LEU A 33 -0.92 -6.33 -8.09
C LEU A 33 -1.16 -5.44 -9.31
N LEU A 34 -0.59 -4.23 -9.34
CA LEU A 34 -0.68 -3.34 -10.51
C LEU A 34 0.08 -3.89 -11.71
N ILE A 35 1.26 -4.49 -11.48
CA ILE A 35 2.05 -5.15 -12.54
C ILE A 35 1.27 -6.35 -13.08
N ASP A 36 0.71 -7.18 -12.20
CA ASP A 36 -0.10 -8.34 -12.59
C ASP A 36 -1.33 -7.92 -13.40
N LEU A 37 -2.04 -6.90 -12.95
CA LEU A 37 -3.19 -6.33 -13.67
C LEU A 37 -2.80 -5.82 -15.07
N GLN A 38 -1.62 -5.19 -15.19
CA GLN A 38 -1.10 -4.74 -16.48
C GLN A 38 -0.81 -5.92 -17.41
N ASN A 39 -0.15 -6.97 -16.91
CA ASN A 39 0.16 -8.17 -17.67
C ASN A 39 -1.10 -8.87 -18.18
N LEU A 40 -2.12 -9.03 -17.31
CA LEU A 40 -3.42 -9.61 -17.68
C LEU A 40 -4.12 -8.79 -18.77
N ASN A 41 -4.05 -7.46 -18.69
CA ASN A 41 -4.61 -6.57 -19.71
C ASN A 41 -3.88 -6.67 -21.05
N GLU A 42 -2.57 -6.90 -21.05
CA GLU A 42 -1.79 -7.15 -22.27
C GLU A 42 -2.13 -8.52 -22.88
N GLU A 43 -2.27 -9.56 -22.05
CA GLU A 43 -2.70 -10.90 -22.48
C GLU A 43 -4.13 -10.88 -23.08
N ALA A 44 -5.05 -10.14 -22.45
CA ALA A 44 -6.42 -10.02 -22.92
C ALA A 44 -6.52 -9.40 -24.32
N LYS A 45 -5.62 -8.47 -24.68
CA LYS A 45 -5.57 -7.86 -26.04
C LYS A 45 -5.16 -8.86 -27.11
N MET A 46 -4.37 -9.87 -26.76
CA MET A 46 -3.88 -10.90 -27.67
C MET A 46 -4.78 -12.13 -27.72
N THR A 47 -5.70 -12.27 -26.77
CA THR A 47 -6.60 -13.42 -26.63
C THR A 47 -7.89 -13.20 -27.41
N HIS A 48 -8.30 -14.19 -28.21
CA HIS A 48 -9.53 -14.13 -29.01
C HIS A 48 -10.61 -15.12 -28.55
N GLY A 49 -10.35 -15.90 -27.50
CA GLY A 49 -11.29 -16.90 -26.96
C GLY A 49 -12.22 -16.31 -25.89
N PRO A 50 -13.56 -16.33 -26.08
CA PRO A 50 -14.50 -15.66 -25.16
C PRO A 50 -14.50 -16.24 -23.74
N ASN A 51 -14.27 -17.54 -23.58
CA ASN A 51 -14.19 -18.18 -22.26
C ASN A 51 -12.93 -17.75 -21.49
N VAL A 52 -11.81 -17.60 -22.20
CA VAL A 52 -10.54 -17.16 -21.60
C VAL A 52 -10.61 -15.68 -21.25
N LEU A 53 -11.17 -14.85 -22.15
CA LEU A 53 -11.41 -13.43 -21.89
C LEU A 53 -12.29 -13.18 -20.66
N ARG A 54 -13.32 -14.02 -20.44
CA ARG A 54 -14.12 -13.95 -19.22
C ARG A 54 -13.28 -14.23 -17.97
N GLY A 55 -12.46 -15.29 -17.99
CA GLY A 55 -11.58 -15.62 -16.87
C GLY A 55 -10.57 -14.50 -16.56
N LEU A 56 -9.95 -13.92 -17.59
CA LEU A 56 -9.04 -12.77 -17.45
C LEU A 56 -9.76 -11.57 -16.84
N LYS A 57 -10.99 -11.26 -17.31
CA LYS A 57 -11.80 -10.18 -16.75
C LYS A 57 -12.12 -10.42 -15.27
N ASP A 58 -12.53 -11.62 -14.91
CA ASP A 58 -12.88 -11.96 -13.52
C ASP A 58 -11.66 -11.81 -12.59
N GLN A 59 -10.47 -12.19 -13.07
CA GLN A 59 -9.20 -11.98 -12.35
C GLN A 59 -8.87 -10.49 -12.21
N MET A 60 -8.95 -9.71 -13.30
CA MET A 60 -8.70 -8.27 -13.28
C MET A 60 -9.66 -7.53 -12.33
N ASP A 61 -10.94 -7.91 -12.30
CA ASP A 61 -11.93 -7.33 -11.39
C ASP A 61 -11.57 -7.64 -9.91
N SER A 62 -11.10 -8.85 -9.63
CA SER A 62 -10.61 -9.24 -8.30
C SER A 62 -9.37 -8.43 -7.87
N ASP A 63 -8.40 -8.28 -8.77
CA ASP A 63 -7.17 -7.55 -8.52
C ASP A 63 -7.46 -6.06 -8.27
N MET A 64 -8.37 -5.45 -9.04
CA MET A 64 -8.81 -4.07 -8.82
C MET A 64 -9.42 -3.88 -7.43
N ILE A 65 -10.26 -4.82 -6.97
CA ILE A 65 -10.85 -4.78 -5.63
C ILE A 65 -9.77 -4.90 -4.55
N SER A 66 -8.78 -5.80 -4.74
CA SER A 66 -7.66 -5.99 -3.82
C SER A 66 -6.81 -4.72 -3.70
N ILE A 67 -6.42 -4.13 -4.84
CA ILE A 67 -5.68 -2.86 -4.92
C ILE A 67 -6.44 -1.78 -4.15
N LEU A 68 -7.74 -1.58 -4.45
CA LEU A 68 -8.53 -0.53 -3.80
C LEU A 68 -8.60 -0.70 -2.28
N ARG A 69 -8.75 -1.94 -1.78
CA ARG A 69 -8.79 -2.22 -0.34
C ARG A 69 -7.45 -1.90 0.31
N LYS A 70 -6.34 -2.33 -0.29
CA LYS A 70 -4.99 -2.08 0.22
C LYS A 70 -4.66 -0.58 0.19
N SER A 71 -4.98 0.13 -0.88
CA SER A 71 -4.77 1.58 -0.96
C SER A 71 -5.54 2.34 0.14
N LYS A 72 -6.77 1.92 0.45
CA LYS A 72 -7.54 2.49 1.58
C LYS A 72 -6.87 2.21 2.92
N ASN A 73 -6.30 1.02 3.10
CA ASN A 73 -5.57 0.66 4.31
C ASN A 73 -4.30 1.51 4.48
N VAL A 74 -3.48 1.64 3.42
CA VAL A 74 -2.30 2.52 3.39
C VAL A 74 -2.67 3.93 3.79
N LYS A 75 -3.72 4.48 3.17
CA LYS A 75 -4.20 5.83 3.50
C LYS A 75 -4.55 5.95 4.99
N ALA A 76 -5.30 5.00 5.55
CA ALA A 76 -5.69 5.05 6.95
C ALA A 76 -4.48 4.96 7.90
N LYS A 77 -3.48 4.12 7.59
CA LYS A 77 -2.23 4.02 8.36
C LYS A 77 -1.43 5.32 8.31
N LEU A 78 -1.29 5.93 7.13
CA LEU A 78 -0.59 7.21 6.97
C LEU A 78 -1.31 8.36 7.72
N GLU A 79 -2.65 8.39 7.69
CA GLU A 79 -3.42 9.38 8.47
C GLU A 79 -3.27 9.18 9.99
N ALA A 80 -3.13 7.94 10.47
CA ALA A 80 -2.86 7.66 11.87
C ALA A 80 -1.44 8.09 12.28
N LEU A 81 -0.46 7.80 11.42
CA LEU A 81 0.94 8.21 11.60
C LEU A 81 1.09 9.73 11.63
N ASP A 82 0.43 10.45 10.72
CA ASP A 82 0.45 11.91 10.68
C ASP A 82 -0.11 12.53 11.97
N LYS A 83 -1.24 12.00 12.48
CA LYS A 83 -1.81 12.42 13.76
C LYS A 83 -0.87 12.17 14.94
N SER A 84 -0.23 11.00 14.98
CA SER A 84 0.74 10.65 16.03
C SER A 84 1.96 11.58 15.99
N ASN A 85 2.48 11.86 14.80
CA ASN A 85 3.59 12.78 14.60
C ASN A 85 3.25 14.21 15.04
N VAL A 86 2.07 14.73 14.68
CA VAL A 86 1.59 16.04 15.13
C VAL A 86 1.43 16.09 16.65
N ALA A 87 0.93 15.01 17.28
CA ALA A 87 0.83 14.95 18.74
C ALA A 87 2.22 15.01 19.42
N ASN A 88 3.22 14.31 18.87
CA ASN A 88 4.59 14.32 19.40
C ASN A 88 5.33 15.65 19.20
N LEU A 89 4.95 16.47 18.22
CA LEU A 89 5.57 17.77 17.96
C LEU A 89 4.94 18.94 18.74
N ASN A 90 3.79 18.73 19.40
CA ASN A 90 3.04 19.78 20.10
C ASN A 90 3.15 19.72 21.63
N TYR A 91 4.08 18.92 22.17
CA TYR A 91 4.48 18.91 23.58
C TYR A 91 5.90 19.46 23.73
#